data_AF-A0AAD8BE67-F1
#
_entry.id   AF-A0AAD8BE67-F1
#
_cell.length_a   1.000
_cell.length_b   1.000
_cell.length_c   1.000
_cell.angle_alpha   90.00
_cell.angle_beta   90.00
_cell.angle_gamma   90.00
#
_symmetry.space_group_name_H-M   'P 1'
#
loop_
_entity.id
_entity.type
_entity.pdbx_description
1 polymer ?
#
loop_
_entity_poly.entity_id
_entity_poly.type
_entity_poly.pdbx_seq_one_letter_code
_entity_poly.pdbx_strand_id
1 'polypeptide(L)' 'MTPPPSEKPMYESTVIWTEAEDADTHYSVLGSLCEASVEARHPCDFIHRSMFIIGGT' A
#
# COMPACT_ATOMS: atom_id res chain seq x y z
N MET A 1 23.59 30.46 20.51
CA MET A 1 23.38 29.07 20.94
C MET A 1 22.56 28.39 19.85
N THR A 2 23.17 27.47 19.11
CA THR A 2 22.51 26.71 18.04
C THR A 2 21.87 25.45 18.65
N PRO A 3 20.60 25.13 18.37
CA PRO A 3 20.01 23.88 18.87
C PRO A 3 20.72 22.67 18.25
N PRO A 4 20.86 21.55 18.98
CA PRO A 4 21.52 20.35 18.47
C PRO A 4 20.78 19.78 17.26
N PRO A 5 21.48 19.14 16.31
CA PRO A 5 20.83 18.49 15.19
C PRO A 5 19.86 17.44 15.74
N SER A 6 18.58 17.61 15.43
CA SER A 6 17.55 16.68 15.83
C SER A 6 17.87 15.32 15.19
N GLU A 7 18.27 14.34 16.00
CA GLU A 7 18.36 12.92 15.64
C GLU A 7 16.95 12.36 15.44
N LYS A 8 16.17 12.95 14.53
CA LYS A 8 14.94 12.31 14.07
C LYS A 8 15.39 11.09 13.26
N PRO A 9 15.02 9.87 13.63
CA PRO A 9 15.19 8.74 12.73
C PRO A 9 14.38 9.06 11.47
N MET A 10 15.07 9.37 10.38
CA MET A 10 14.45 9.39 9.07
C MET A 10 14.06 7.95 8.77
N TYR A 11 12.78 7.65 8.94
CA TYR A 11 12.24 6.36 8.54
C TYR A 11 12.20 6.37 7.01
N GLU A 12 13.32 6.01 6.38
CA GLU A 12 13.37 5.76 4.94
C GLU A 12 12.58 4.48 4.67
N SER A 13 11.29 4.64 4.38
CA SER A 13 10.43 3.55 3.95
C SER A 13 10.77 3.19 2.51
N THR A 14 11.81 2.40 2.31
CA THR A 14 12.10 1.80 1.00
C THR A 14 11.06 0.71 0.72
N VAL A 15 10.10 1.00 -0.17
CA VAL A 15 9.19 -0.02 -0.68
C VAL A 15 9.97 -0.85 -1.71
N ILE A 16 10.40 -2.05 -1.29
CA ILE A 16 10.96 -3.03 -2.22
C ILE A 16 9.78 -3.72 -2.91
N TRP A 17 9.49 -3.32 -4.14
CA TRP A 17 8.61 -4.07 -5.01
C TRP A 17 9.34 -5.33 -5.42
N THR A 18 8.98 -6.47 -4.84
CA THR A 18 9.54 -7.77 -5.22
C THR A 18 9.24 -7.99 -6.70
N GLU A 19 10.25 -8.31 -7.50
CA GLU A 19 10.07 -8.48 -8.94
C GLU A 19 9.04 -9.57 -9.20
N ALA A 20 8.00 -9.15 -9.93
CA ALA A 20 6.79 -9.87 -10.22
C ALA A 20 7.03 -11.01 -11.23
N GLU A 21 7.23 -12.24 -10.76
CA GLU A 21 7.28 -13.41 -11.64
C GLU A 21 5.89 -13.86 -12.16
N ASP A 22 4.80 -13.13 -11.88
CA ASP A 22 3.45 -13.63 -12.17
C ASP A 22 2.47 -12.54 -12.64
N ALA A 23 2.63 -12.09 -13.89
CA ALA A 23 1.84 -11.01 -14.48
C ALA A 23 0.32 -11.22 -14.36
N ASP A 24 -0.17 -12.45 -14.44
CA ASP A 24 -1.61 -12.77 -14.32
C ASP A 24 -2.15 -12.45 -12.92
N THR A 25 -1.36 -12.71 -11.88
CA THR A 25 -1.68 -12.36 -10.50
C THR A 25 -1.70 -10.84 -10.29
N HIS A 26 -0.82 -10.08 -10.95
CA HIS A 26 -0.80 -8.62 -10.86
C HIS A 26 -2.02 -7.95 -11.51
N TYR A 27 -2.47 -8.45 -12.67
CA TYR A 27 -3.69 -7.95 -13.30
C TYR A 27 -4.93 -8.26 -12.46
N SER A 28 -4.97 -9.43 -11.80
CA SER A 28 -6.05 -9.79 -10.88
C SER A 28 -6.13 -8.84 -9.67
N VAL A 29 -5.01 -8.55 -9.01
CA VAL A 29 -4.97 -7.65 -7.84
C VAL A 29 -5.38 -6.23 -8.21
N LEU A 30 -4.88 -5.70 -9.34
CA LEU A 30 -5.25 -4.36 -9.79
C LEU A 30 -6.75 -4.26 -10.09
N GLY A 31 -7.33 -5.30 -10.72
CA GLY A 31 -8.77 -5.40 -10.95
C GLY A 31 -9.57 -5.34 -9.65
N SER A 32 -9.23 -6.18 -8.68
CA SER A 32 -9.89 -6.21 -7.37
C SER A 32 -9.78 -4.87 -6.61
N LEU A 33 -8.64 -4.19 -6.70
CA LEU A 33 -8.47 -2.85 -6.11
C LEU A 33 -9.36 -1.80 -6.80
N CYS A 34 -9.50 -1.86 -8.12
CA CYS A 34 -10.39 -0.96 -8.85
C CYS A 34 -11.85 -1.18 -8.43
N GLU A 35 -12.29 -2.44 -8.32
CA GLU A 35 -13.64 -2.78 -7.84
C GLU A 35 -13.88 -2.29 -6.42
N ALA A 36 -12.93 -2.53 -5.50
CA ALA A 36 -13.01 -2.04 -4.14
C ALA A 36 -13.09 -0.50 -4.07
N SER A 37 -12.42 0.21 -5.00
CA SER A 37 -12.48 1.67 -5.07
C SER A 37 -13.84 2.20 -5.52
N VAL A 38 -14.53 1.46 -6.41
CA VAL A 38 -15.87 1.81 -6.90
C VAL A 38 -16.93 1.54 -5.83
N GLU A 39 -16.77 0.45 -5.06
CA GLU A 39 -17.73 0.07 -4.02
C GLU A 39 -17.57 0.88 -2.72
N ALA A 40 -16.37 1.40 -2.45
CA ALA A 40 -16.08 2.09 -1.21
C ALA A 40 -16.86 3.41 -1.10
N ARG A 41 -17.56 3.58 0.01
CA ARG A 41 -18.30 4.82 0.33
C ARG A 41 -17.47 5.85 1.08
N HIS A 42 -16.34 5.42 1.65
CA HIS A 42 -15.42 6.25 2.43
C HIS A 42 -13.97 5.78 2.21
N PRO A 43 -12.97 6.68 2.23
CA PRO A 43 -11.57 6.31 2.06
C PRO A 43 -11.09 5.17 2.98
N CYS A 44 -11.53 5.18 4.25
CA CYS A 44 -11.20 4.11 5.21
C CYS A 44 -11.74 2.72 4.83
N ASP A 45 -12.91 2.65 4.18
CA ASP A 45 -13.50 1.38 3.71
C ASP A 45 -12.67 0.80 2.55
N PHE A 46 -12.25 1.68 1.63
CA PHE A 46 -11.30 1.31 0.58
C PHE A 46 -10.00 0.77 1.17
N ILE A 47 -9.35 1.51 2.08
CA ILE A 47 -8.08 1.10 2.70
C ILE A 47 -8.22 -0.27 3.37
N HIS A 48 -9.30 -0.49 4.14
CA HIS A 48 -9.54 -1.77 4.79
C HIS A 48 -9.66 -2.91 3.78
N ARG A 49 -10.49 -2.75 2.74
CA ARG A 49 -10.68 -3.76 1.70
C ARG A 49 -9.40 -4.03 0.89
N SER A 50 -8.64 -2.98 0.55
CA SER A 50 -7.37 -3.11 -0.14
C SER A 50 -6.36 -3.94 0.66
N MET A 51 -6.34 -3.81 1.99
CA MET A 51 -5.45 -4.61 2.84
C MET A 51 -5.81 -6.10 2.83
N PHE A 52 -7.09 -6.46 2.72
CA PHE A 52 -7.52 -7.86 2.54
C PHE A 52 -7.10 -8.40 1.16
N ILE A 53 -7.32 -7.62 0.10
CA ILE A 53 -6.97 -8.00 -1.28
C ILE A 53 -5.45 -8.22 -1.41
N ILE A 54 -4.64 -7.32 -0.84
CA ILE A 54 -3.18 -7.40 -0.90
C ILE A 54 -2.64 -8.47 0.07
N GLY A 55 -3.29 -8.63 1.23
CA GLY A 55 -2.89 -9.58 2.27
C GLY A 55 -3.23 -11.03 1.96
N GLY A 56 -4.12 -11.30 1.00
CA GLY A 56 -4.54 -12.65 0.63
C GLY A 56 -5.31 -13.40 1.71
N THR A 57 -5.93 -12.67 2.65
CA THR A 57 -6.72 -13.20 3.79
C THR A 57 -8.20 -13.25 3.50
#